data_AF-A0A7C3CDZ1-F1
#
_entry.id   AF-A0A7C3CDZ1-F1
#
_cell.length_a   1.000
_cell.length_b   1.000
_cell.length_c   1.000
_cell.angle_alpha   90.00
_cell.angle_beta   90.00
_cell.angle_gamma   90.00
#
_symmetry.space_group_name_H-M   'P 1'
#
loop_
_entity.id
_entity.type
_entity.pdbx_description
1 polymer ?
#
loop_
_entity_poly.entity_id
_entity_poly.type
_entity_poly.pdbx_seq_one_letter_code
_entity_poly.pdbx_strand_id
1 'polypeptide(L)'
;MNNLIFTQSLRFVFLVLIQVLVFRQMTVGWDEFNYVHVIVFPLFILLLPIKISDPVLILLGFLIGITVDMFYQSWGVHASAAVFIAFMRPMIL
;
A
#
# COMPACT_ATOMS: atom_id res chain seq x y z
N MET A 1 -11.53 3.96 21.05
CA MET A 1 -11.61 4.53 19.67
C MET A 1 -10.32 5.25 19.26
N ASN A 2 -9.67 6.03 20.12
CA ASN A 2 -8.40 6.71 19.78
C ASN A 2 -7.27 5.75 19.35
N ASN A 3 -7.19 4.58 19.99
CA ASN A 3 -6.18 3.58 19.66
C ASN A 3 -6.32 3.01 18.25
N LEU A 4 -7.53 2.99 17.68
CA LEU A 4 -7.78 2.38 16.37
C LEU A 4 -7.22 3.25 15.25
N ILE A 5 -7.56 4.55 15.27
CA ILE A 5 -7.01 5.54 14.33
C ILE A 5 -5.49 5.59 14.48
N PHE A 6 -4.98 5.68 15.71
CA PHE A 6 -3.54 5.67 15.98
C PHE A 6 -2.84 4.40 15.43
N THR A 7 -3.43 3.23 15.64
CA THR A 7 -2.87 1.95 15.13
C THR A 7 -2.83 1.92 13.61
N GLN A 8 -3.87 2.40 12.93
CA GLN A 8 -3.91 2.40 11.47
C GLN A 8 -2.95 3.43 10.88
N SER A 9 -2.83 4.62 11.50
CA SER A 9 -1.81 5.60 11.11
C SER A 9 -0.39 5.06 11.29
N LEU A 10 -0.13 4.36 12.40
CA LEU A 10 1.17 3.73 12.63
C LEU A 10 1.45 2.64 11.57
N ARG A 11 0.46 1.83 11.23
CA ARG A 11 0.56 0.81 10.16
C ARG A 11 0.81 1.44 8.80
N PHE A 12 0.14 2.55 8.48
CA PHE A 12 0.35 3.28 7.23
C PHE A 12 1.82 3.68 7.10
N VAL A 13 2.35 4.39 8.11
CA VAL A 13 3.75 4.84 8.12
C VAL A 13 4.71 3.66 8.08
N PHE A 14 4.47 2.64 8.91
CA PHE A 14 5.33 1.45 8.97
C PHE A 14 5.40 0.71 7.62
N LEU A 15 4.25 0.50 6.96
CA LEU A 15 4.19 -0.21 5.68
C LEU A 15 4.82 0.61 4.54
N VAL A 16 4.68 1.94 4.55
CA VAL A 16 5.38 2.80 3.59
C VAL A 16 6.89 2.73 3.82
N LEU A 17 7.34 2.86 5.07
CA LEU A 17 8.77 2.82 5.39
C LEU A 17 9.40 1.48 5.01
N ILE A 18 8.75 0.34 5.31
CA ILE A 18 9.30 -0.96 4.94
C ILE A 18 9.30 -1.15 3.41
N GLN A 19 8.27 -0.67 2.70
CA GLN A 19 8.20 -0.72 1.23
C GLN A 19 9.33 0.07 0.57
N VAL A 20 9.65 1.24 1.13
CA VAL A 20 10.60 2.19 0.53
C VAL A 20 12.03 1.93 0.95
N LEU A 21 12.27 1.61 2.22
CA LEU A 21 13.62 1.41 2.75
C LEU A 21 14.12 0.00 2.46
N VAL A 22 13.28 -1.01 2.67
CA VAL A 22 13.70 -2.41 2.54
C VAL A 22 13.38 -2.92 1.14
N PHE A 23 12.10 -3.00 0.78
CA PHE A 23 11.69 -3.68 -0.44
C PHE A 23 12.10 -2.98 -1.73
N ARG A 24 12.26 -1.65 -1.72
CA ARG A 24 12.79 -0.91 -2.88
C ARG A 24 14.24 -1.28 -3.19
N GLN A 25 15.03 -1.57 -2.14
CA GLN A 25 16.43 -1.96 -2.27
C GLN A 25 16.57 -3.47 -2.50
N MET A 26 15.58 -4.27 -2.08
CA MET A 26 15.54 -5.70 -2.34
C MET A 26 15.37 -5.97 -3.82
N THR A 27 16.50 -6.26 -4.44
CA THR A 27 16.62 -6.66 -5.83
C THR A 27 16.92 -8.16 -5.83
N VAL A 28 15.84 -8.95 -5.81
CA VAL A 28 15.93 -10.41 -5.80
C VAL A 28 16.04 -10.86 -7.25
N GLY A 29 17.29 -11.02 -7.68
CA GLY A 29 17.68 -11.35 -9.05
C GLY A 29 19.00 -12.14 -9.06
N TRP A 30 19.26 -12.83 -10.16
CA TRP A 30 20.56 -13.47 -10.39
C TRP A 30 21.40 -12.50 -11.22
N ASP A 31 22.56 -12.09 -10.68
CA ASP A 31 23.55 -11.16 -11.26
C ASP A 31 22.95 -9.83 -11.78
N GLU A 32 22.49 -9.81 -13.03
CA GLU A 32 22.17 -8.59 -13.79
C GLU A 32 20.67 -8.38 -14.02
N PHE A 33 19.83 -9.37 -13.69
CA PHE A 33 18.41 -9.28 -13.95
C PHE A 33 17.57 -9.31 -12.68
N ASN A 34 16.94 -8.16 -12.41
CA ASN A 34 15.92 -8.05 -11.38
C ASN A 34 14.57 -8.50 -11.91
N TYR A 35 14.19 -9.72 -11.55
CA TYR A 35 12.93 -10.33 -11.99
C TYR A 35 11.81 -10.20 -10.96
N VAL A 36 12.12 -9.96 -9.68
CA VAL A 36 11.13 -9.99 -8.60
C VAL A 36 11.15 -8.70 -7.79
N HIS A 37 10.01 -8.00 -7.80
CA HIS A 37 9.73 -6.88 -6.93
C HIS A 37 8.66 -7.26 -5.92
N VAL A 38 8.99 -7.15 -4.64
CA VAL A 38 8.05 -7.46 -3.56
C VAL A 38 7.30 -6.18 -3.20
N ILE A 39 5.96 -6.24 -3.32
CA ILE A 39 5.07 -5.10 -3.05
C ILE A 39 4.17 -5.47 -1.87
N VAL A 40 4.42 -4.85 -0.70
CA VAL A 40 3.73 -5.14 0.56
C VAL A 40 2.73 -4.09 0.98
N PHE A 41 2.80 -2.87 0.46
CA PHE A 41 1.89 -1.80 0.88
C PHE A 41 0.38 -2.11 0.67
N PRO A 42 -0.08 -2.95 -0.28
CA PRO A 42 -1.49 -3.32 -0.39
C PRO A 42 -2.06 -3.99 0.87
N LEU A 43 -1.21 -4.56 1.73
CA LEU A 43 -1.60 -5.11 3.02
C LEU A 43 -2.30 -4.07 3.90
N PHE A 44 -1.96 -2.78 3.76
CA PHE A 44 -2.65 -1.72 4.50
C PHE A 44 -4.15 -1.73 4.19
N ILE A 45 -4.52 -1.83 2.91
CA ILE A 45 -5.92 -1.82 2.44
C ILE A 45 -6.66 -3.04 2.98
N LEU A 46 -6.00 -4.20 2.97
CA LEU A 46 -6.57 -5.46 3.44
C LEU A 46 -6.78 -5.48 4.97
N LEU A 47 -5.87 -4.86 5.73
CA LEU A 47 -5.89 -4.82 7.20
C LEU A 47 -6.77 -3.69 7.78
N LEU A 48 -7.36 -2.85 6.94
CA LEU A 48 -8.35 -1.86 7.38
C LEU A 48 -9.60 -2.56 7.94
N PRO A 49 -10.38 -1.87 8.81
CA PRO A 49 -11.63 -2.43 9.34
C PRO A 49 -12.60 -2.82 8.22
N ILE A 50 -13.33 -3.93 8.37
CA ILE A 50 -14.31 -4.39 7.36
C ILE A 50 -15.47 -3.39 7.23
N LYS A 51 -15.92 -2.80 8.34
CA LYS A 51 -17.04 -1.84 8.39
C LYS A 51 -16.68 -0.39 8.00
N ILE A 52 -15.56 -0.17 7.31
CA ILE A 52 -15.16 1.17 6.84
C ILE A 52 -16.02 1.57 5.63
N SER A 53 -16.30 2.87 5.46
CA SER A 53 -17.05 3.35 4.30
C SER A 53 -16.23 3.30 3.01
N ASP A 54 -16.85 2.90 1.91
CA ASP A 54 -16.17 2.73 0.61
C ASP A 54 -15.42 3.96 0.12
N PRO A 55 -15.97 5.20 0.21
CA PRO A 55 -15.23 6.39 -0.22
C PRO A 55 -13.96 6.61 0.60
N VAL A 56 -14.00 6.31 1.91
CA VAL A 56 -12.84 6.46 2.81
C VAL A 56 -11.82 5.37 2.51
N LEU A 57 -12.25 4.14 2.26
CA LEU A 57 -11.37 3.04 1.85
C LEU A 57 -10.63 3.36 0.56
N ILE A 58 -11.33 3.85 -0.46
CA ILE A 58 -10.75 4.23 -1.75
C ILE A 58 -9.78 5.40 -1.59
N LEU A 59 -10.15 6.43 -0.81
CA LEU A 59 -9.27 7.56 -0.53
C LEU A 59 -8.00 7.12 0.20
N LEU A 60 -8.11 6.26 1.20
CA LEU A 60 -6.96 5.70 1.92
C LEU A 60 -6.09 4.83 1.01
N GLY A 61 -6.69 4.04 0.10
CA GLY A 61 -6.00 3.30 -0.94
C GLY A 61 -5.19 4.21 -1.87
N PHE A 62 -5.80 5.29 -2.35
CA PHE A 62 -5.11 6.30 -3.14
C PHE A 62 -3.94 6.92 -2.37
N LEU A 63 -4.15 7.32 -1.10
CA LEU A 63 -3.12 7.96 -0.28
C LEU A 63 -1.90 7.06 -0.07
N ILE A 64 -2.08 5.76 0.17
CA ILE A 64 -0.92 4.87 0.34
C ILE A 64 -0.20 4.66 -0.99
N GLY A 65 -0.94 4.47 -2.08
CA GLY A 65 -0.35 4.23 -3.40
C GLY A 65 0.42 5.45 -3.91
N ILE A 66 -0.14 6.66 -3.79
CA ILE A 66 0.53 7.90 -4.22
C ILE A 66 1.78 8.17 -3.37
N THR A 67 1.73 7.85 -2.07
CA THR A 67 2.90 7.97 -1.20
C THR A 67 4.03 7.06 -1.67
N VAL A 68 3.73 5.80 -2.00
CA VAL A 68 4.73 4.86 -2.55
C VAL A 68 5.26 5.33 -3.91
N ASP A 69 4.36 5.82 -4.77
CA ASP A 69 4.71 6.37 -6.09
C ASP A 69 5.75 7.50 -6.00
N MET A 70 5.64 8.40 -5.02
CA MET A 70 6.63 9.48 -4.79
C MET A 70 8.04 8.93 -4.52
N PHE A 71 8.16 7.77 -3.87
CA PHE A 71 9.45 7.15 -3.55
C PHE A 71 9.97 6.21 -4.64
N TYR A 72 9.08 5.62 -5.44
CA TYR A 72 9.43 4.77 -6.57
C TYR A 72 9.57 5.56 -7.88
N GLN A 73 9.30 6.87 -7.85
CA GLN A 73 9.28 7.75 -9.02
C GLN A 73 8.35 7.23 -10.14
N SER A 74 7.32 6.50 -9.77
CA SER A 74 6.27 6.02 -10.68
C SER A 74 5.12 7.01 -10.69
N TRP A 75 4.66 7.38 -11.88
CA TRP A 75 3.69 8.47 -12.09
C TRP A 75 2.24 8.07 -11.80
N GLY A 76 1.98 7.35 -10.71
CA GLY A 76 0.61 6.92 -10.32
C GLY A 76 0.31 5.43 -10.51
N VAL A 77 1.33 4.60 -10.80
CA VAL A 77 1.14 3.16 -11.03
C VAL A 77 0.66 2.49 -9.75
N HIS A 78 1.30 2.76 -8.61
CA HIS A 78 0.89 2.19 -7.34
C HIS A 78 -0.43 2.79 -6.85
N ALA A 79 -0.68 4.09 -7.09
CA ALA A 79 -1.95 4.75 -6.78
C ALA A 79 -3.13 4.09 -7.50
N SER A 80 -3.02 3.84 -8.81
CA SER A 80 -4.09 3.20 -9.58
C SER A 80 -4.36 1.77 -9.12
N ALA A 81 -3.31 0.97 -8.90
CA ALA A 81 -3.45 -0.39 -8.38
C ALA A 81 -4.06 -0.42 -6.97
N ALA A 82 -3.65 0.50 -6.10
CA ALA A 82 -4.18 0.62 -4.74
C ALA A 82 -5.66 0.99 -4.71
N VAL A 83 -6.07 1.95 -5.54
CA VAL A 83 -7.47 2.34 -5.71
C VAL A 83 -8.30 1.17 -6.24
N PHE A 84 -7.79 0.43 -7.21
CA PHE A 84 -8.47 -0.74 -7.75
C PHE A 84 -8.67 -1.83 -6.68
N ILE A 85 -7.63 -2.13 -5.89
CA ILE A 85 -7.73 -3.09 -4.78
C ILE A 85 -8.74 -2.61 -3.73
N ALA A 86 -8.72 -1.33 -3.36
CA ALA A 86 -9.66 -0.74 -2.42
C ALA A 86 -11.11 -0.80 -2.92
N PHE A 87 -11.33 -0.56 -4.21
CA PHE A 87 -12.64 -0.66 -4.85
C PHE A 87 -13.15 -2.12 -4.92
N MET A 88 -12.27 -3.08 -5.21
CA MET A 88 -12.65 -4.49 -5.30
C MET A 88 -12.86 -5.17 -3.94
N ARG A 89 -12.25 -4.65 -2.87
CA ARG A 89 -12.27 -5.27 -1.54
C ARG A 89 -13.69 -5.65 -1.05
N PRO A 90 -14.72 -4.77 -1.11
CA PRO A 90 -16.06 -5.12 -0.62
C PRO A 90 -16.77 -6.20 -1.44
N MET A 91 -16.33 -6.45 -2.67
CA MET A 91 -16.89 -7.52 -3.52
C MET A 91 -16.29 -8.90 -3.20
N ILE A 92 -15.10 -8.92 -2.59
CA ILE A 92 -14.31 -10.14 -2.35
C ILE A 92 -14.36 -10.57 -0.88
N LEU A 93 -14.44 -9.61 0.05
CA LEU A 93 -14.33 -9.78 1.51
C LEU A 93 -15.59 -9.31 2.23
#